data_AF-A0A840YNN2-F1
#
_entry.id   AF-A0A840YNN2-F1
#
_cell.length_a   1.000
_cell.length_b   1.000
_cell.length_c   1.000
_cell.angle_alpha   90.00
_cell.angle_beta   90.00
_cell.angle_gamma   90.00
#
_symmetry.space_group_name_H-M   'P 1'
#
loop_
_entity.id
_entity.type
_entity.pdbx_description
1 polymer ?
#
loop_
_entity_poly.entity_id
_entity_poly.type
_entity_poly.pdbx_seq_one_letter_code
_entity_poly.pdbx_strand_id
1 'polypeptide(L)'
;MPNAVYEPEACIPASLLAAKRSGFDSRRLMFEFTENEPMRDIAHVRRITAFYRSRGFTVAIDDFGAGYSGLGLLADLQPDIVKIDMALIRGIDGCRARQEIVAGIVRMINALGTTCIAEGVETAAELRTLRAIGIVLCQGYLLARPAFEKLPPLEFDCFPDRADLPVGARLGMRGQPIADPK
;
A
#
# COMPACT_ATOMS: atom_id res chain seq x y z
N MET A 1 -1.63 14.08 -4.83
CA MET A 1 -1.08 15.44 -4.92
C MET A 1 0.45 15.46 -4.99
N PRO A 2 1.08 14.95 -6.07
CA PRO A 2 2.50 15.17 -6.33
C PRO A 2 2.85 16.67 -6.48
N ASN A 3 1.88 17.53 -6.83
CA ASN A 3 2.11 18.97 -7.00
C ASN A 3 1.84 19.81 -5.72
N ALA A 4 1.30 19.23 -4.64
CA ALA A 4 1.00 19.98 -3.41
C ALA A 4 2.22 20.24 -2.53
N VAL A 5 3.31 19.49 -2.74
CA VAL A 5 4.57 19.69 -2.01
C VAL A 5 5.55 20.38 -2.93
N TYR A 6 5.54 21.72 -2.91
CA TYR A 6 6.51 22.52 -3.67
C TYR A 6 7.86 22.58 -2.95
N GLU A 7 7.85 22.60 -1.60
CA GLU A 7 9.03 22.53 -0.76
C GLU A 7 8.85 21.47 0.34
N PRO A 8 9.52 20.31 0.24
CA PRO A 8 9.44 19.24 1.24
C PRO A 8 9.76 19.69 2.66
N GLU A 9 10.72 20.61 2.78
CA GLU A 9 11.21 21.16 4.04
C GLU A 9 10.17 22.03 4.74
N ALA A 10 9.27 22.67 3.98
CA ALA A 10 8.20 23.49 4.51
C ALA A 10 6.99 22.67 4.97
N CYS A 11 6.72 21.53 4.32
CA CYS A 11 5.50 20.73 4.54
C CYS A 11 5.65 19.63 5.61
N ILE A 12 6.85 19.03 5.76
CA ILE A 12 7.07 17.95 6.75
C ILE A 12 7.00 18.39 8.22
N PRO A 13 7.46 19.58 8.65
CA PRO A 13 7.56 19.92 10.07
C PRO A 13 6.24 19.74 10.84
N ALA A 14 5.11 20.06 10.21
CA ALA A 14 3.79 19.88 10.81
C ALA A 14 3.48 18.39 11.09
N SER A 15 3.73 17.49 10.12
CA SER A 15 3.55 16.04 10.28
C SER A 15 4.47 15.46 11.35
N LEU A 16 5.73 15.90 11.40
CA LEU A 16 6.69 15.46 12.43
C LEU A 16 6.28 15.94 13.83
N LEU A 17 5.84 17.19 13.95
CA LEU A 17 5.37 17.73 15.21
C LEU A 17 4.12 17.00 15.69
N ALA A 18 3.18 16.70 14.79
CA ALA A 18 1.99 15.92 15.10
C ALA A 18 2.36 14.51 15.60
N ALA A 19 3.25 13.79 14.90
CA ALA A 19 3.72 12.47 15.32
C ALA A 19 4.39 12.50 16.70
N LYS A 20 5.23 13.51 16.95
CA LYS A 20 5.86 13.71 18.26
C LYS A 20 4.83 13.96 19.36
N ARG A 21 3.82 14.81 19.11
CA ARG A 21 2.76 15.14 20.10
C ARG A 21 1.86 13.94 20.41
N SER A 22 1.67 13.03 19.47
CA SER A 22 0.89 11.80 19.67
C SER A 22 1.71 10.61 20.15
N GLY A 23 3.03 10.75 20.32
CA GLY A 23 3.92 9.64 20.68
C GLY A 23 4.09 8.60 19.56
N PHE A 24 3.76 8.96 18.32
CA PHE A 24 3.87 8.08 17.16
C PHE A 24 5.29 8.11 16.58
N ASP A 25 5.90 6.95 16.39
CA ASP A 25 7.22 6.83 15.76
C ASP A 25 7.14 7.30 14.30
N SER A 26 7.80 8.41 13.99
CA SER A 26 7.77 9.01 12.65
C SER A 26 8.31 8.08 11.56
N ARG A 27 9.17 7.11 11.90
CA ARG A 27 9.68 6.10 10.95
C ARG A 27 8.61 5.12 10.48
N ARG A 28 7.44 5.12 11.12
CA ARG A 28 6.27 4.34 10.72
C ARG A 28 5.31 5.12 9.83
N LEU A 29 5.64 6.37 9.48
CA LEU A 29 4.88 7.15 8.52
C LEU A 29 5.29 6.77 7.10
N MET A 30 4.26 6.57 6.27
CA MET A 30 4.39 6.37 4.84
C MET A 30 3.75 7.56 4.12
N PHE A 31 4.40 8.04 3.07
CA PHE A 31 3.87 9.08 2.19
C PHE A 31 3.53 8.50 0.83
N GLU A 32 2.30 8.74 0.39
CA GLU A 32 1.76 8.25 -0.86
C GLU A 32 1.74 9.36 -1.93
N PHE A 33 2.28 9.06 -3.10
CA PHE A 33 2.28 9.96 -4.26
C PHE A 33 1.39 9.35 -5.35
N THR A 34 0.18 9.88 -5.51
CA THR A 34 -0.77 9.46 -6.57
C THR A 34 -0.31 9.86 -7.97
N GLU A 35 -0.54 8.95 -8.91
CA GLU A 35 -0.28 9.10 -10.34
C GLU A 35 -1.34 9.96 -11.08
N ASN A 36 -2.47 10.25 -10.41
CA ASN A 36 -3.63 10.91 -11.01
C ASN A 36 -3.45 12.41 -11.31
N GLU A 37 -2.30 12.99 -10.95
CA GLU A 37 -1.90 14.33 -11.36
C GLU A 37 -0.61 14.26 -12.18
N PRO A 38 -0.50 15.00 -13.29
CA PRO A 38 0.73 15.02 -14.07
C PRO A 38 1.90 15.50 -13.22
N MET A 39 2.91 14.63 -13.08
CA MET A 39 4.19 14.97 -12.45
C MET A 39 5.05 15.71 -13.46
N ARG A 40 4.82 17.04 -13.59
CA ARG A 40 5.48 17.87 -14.59
C ARG A 40 7.00 17.98 -14.39
N ASP A 41 7.47 17.85 -13.15
CA ASP A 41 8.89 17.85 -12.80
C ASP A 41 9.25 16.58 -12.02
N ILE A 42 9.64 15.53 -12.76
CA ILE A 42 10.09 14.25 -12.18
C ILE A 42 11.34 14.46 -11.32
N ALA A 43 12.24 15.37 -11.69
CA ALA A 43 13.43 15.67 -10.91
C ALA A 43 13.05 16.26 -9.54
N HIS A 44 11.99 17.07 -9.48
CA HIS A 44 11.41 17.54 -8.23
C HIS A 44 10.88 16.41 -7.37
N VAL A 45 10.00 15.57 -7.91
CA VAL A 45 9.44 14.41 -7.17
C VAL A 45 10.55 13.50 -6.66
N ARG A 46 11.59 13.26 -7.46
CA ARG A 46 12.77 12.49 -7.04
C ARG A 46 13.52 13.14 -5.87
N ARG A 47 13.64 14.47 -5.82
CA ARG A 47 14.23 15.18 -4.66
C ARG A 47 13.38 15.01 -3.40
N ILE A 48 12.06 15.14 -3.52
CA ILE A 48 11.13 14.99 -2.37
C ILE A 48 11.23 13.58 -1.79
N THR A 49 11.11 12.58 -2.64
CA THR A 49 11.13 11.18 -2.23
C THR A 49 12.48 10.78 -1.64
N ALA A 50 13.60 11.22 -2.23
CA ALA A 50 14.92 11.02 -1.65
C ALA A 50 15.05 11.70 -0.27
N PHE A 51 14.54 12.93 -0.11
CA PHE A 51 14.52 13.62 1.16
C PHE A 51 13.71 12.85 2.21
N TYR A 52 12.51 12.37 1.86
CA TYR A 52 11.66 11.62 2.78
C TYR A 52 12.31 10.32 3.24
N ARG A 53 12.88 9.57 2.29
CA ARG A 53 13.61 8.32 2.60
C ARG A 53 14.83 8.56 3.47
N SER A 54 15.58 9.66 3.25
CA SER A 54 16.72 10.04 4.09
C SER A 54 16.34 10.31 5.56
N ARG A 55 15.06 10.63 5.83
CA ARG A 55 14.50 10.82 7.18
C ARG A 55 13.91 9.53 7.77
N GLY A 56 13.99 8.41 7.06
CA GLY A 56 13.48 7.11 7.50
C GLY A 56 11.99 6.92 7.27
N PHE A 57 11.36 7.73 6.41
CA PHE A 57 9.98 7.50 5.97
C PHE A 57 9.91 6.47 4.85
N THR A 58 8.77 5.79 4.76
CA THR A 58 8.44 4.97 3.59
C THR A 58 7.78 5.85 2.52
N VAL A 59 8.17 5.65 1.26
CA VAL A 59 7.55 6.33 0.12
C VAL A 59 6.83 5.31 -0.75
N ALA A 60 5.57 5.61 -1.08
CA ALA A 60 4.75 4.80 -1.97
C ALA A 60 4.29 5.60 -3.20
N ILE A 61 4.18 4.92 -4.34
CA ILE A 61 3.37 5.40 -5.47
C ILE A 61 1.98 4.82 -5.35
N ASP A 62 0.98 5.68 -5.48
CA ASP A 62 -0.44 5.35 -5.37
C ASP A 62 -1.14 5.38 -6.72
N ASP A 63 -2.24 4.63 -6.86
CA ASP A 63 -3.03 4.48 -8.10
C ASP A 63 -2.20 4.03 -9.32
N PHE A 64 -1.22 3.14 -9.13
CA PHE A 64 -0.33 2.73 -10.20
C PHE A 64 -1.10 2.01 -11.33
N GLY A 65 -1.02 2.57 -12.54
CA GLY A 65 -1.70 2.05 -13.73
C GLY A 65 -3.06 2.69 -14.03
N ALA A 66 -3.51 3.66 -13.22
CA ALA A 66 -4.70 4.45 -13.49
C ALA A 66 -4.45 5.68 -14.40
N GLY A 67 -3.18 6.07 -14.59
CA GLY A 67 -2.84 7.43 -15.07
C GLY A 67 -1.64 7.54 -16.02
N TYR A 68 -0.95 8.67 -15.88
CA TYR A 68 -0.05 9.23 -16.90
C TYR A 68 1.41 8.76 -16.85
N SER A 69 1.87 8.20 -15.72
CA SER A 69 3.29 8.14 -15.39
C SER A 69 3.81 6.75 -15.03
N GLY A 70 3.01 5.68 -15.03
CA GLY A 70 3.35 4.35 -14.49
C GLY A 70 4.80 3.86 -14.69
N LEU A 71 5.13 3.34 -15.87
CA LEU A 71 6.46 2.74 -16.08
C LEU A 71 7.61 3.75 -16.17
N GLY A 72 7.36 4.93 -16.73
CA GLY A 72 8.37 5.99 -16.83
C GLY A 72 8.77 6.54 -15.46
N LEU A 73 7.78 6.75 -14.58
CA LEU A 73 8.01 7.16 -13.21
C LEU A 73 8.79 6.10 -12.44
N LEU A 74 8.47 4.81 -12.59
CA LEU A 74 9.24 3.75 -11.94
C LEU A 74 10.68 3.63 -12.45
N ALA A 75 10.94 4.03 -13.70
CA ALA A 75 12.31 4.06 -14.22
C ALA A 75 13.14 5.16 -13.55
N ASP A 76 12.52 6.32 -13.26
CA ASP A 76 13.20 7.48 -12.67
C ASP A 76 13.14 7.52 -11.13
N LEU A 77 12.16 6.81 -10.56
CA LEU A 77 11.82 6.79 -9.14
C LEU A 77 11.76 5.34 -8.65
N GLN A 78 12.52 5.04 -7.61
CA GLN A 78 12.48 3.73 -6.94
C GLN A 78 11.80 3.91 -5.58
N PRO A 79 10.45 3.89 -5.51
CA PRO A 79 9.73 3.96 -4.25
C PRO A 79 9.94 2.67 -3.45
N ASP A 80 9.65 2.73 -2.15
CA ASP A 80 9.67 1.54 -1.31
C ASP A 80 8.44 0.66 -1.57
N ILE A 81 7.31 1.29 -1.93
CA ILE A 81 6.02 0.63 -2.20
C ILE A 81 5.39 1.14 -3.51
N VAL A 82 4.69 0.25 -4.22
CA VAL A 82 3.79 0.58 -5.33
C VAL A 82 2.42 -0.02 -5.03
N LYS A 83 1.38 0.80 -5.12
CA LYS A 83 -0.02 0.41 -4.90
C LYS A 83 -0.69 0.28 -6.28
N ILE A 84 -1.01 -0.94 -6.70
CA ILE A 84 -1.66 -1.23 -7.99
C ILE A 84 -3.12 -0.84 -7.90
N ASP A 85 -3.54 0.02 -8.83
CA ASP A 85 -4.90 0.55 -8.88
C ASP A 85 -5.97 -0.54 -9.05
N MET A 86 -7.13 -0.29 -8.44
CA MET A 86 -8.25 -1.22 -8.42
C MET A 86 -8.79 -1.57 -9.83
N ALA A 87 -8.62 -0.71 -10.84
CA ALA A 87 -9.07 -1.00 -12.20
C ALA A 87 -8.33 -2.18 -12.85
N LEU A 88 -7.08 -2.43 -12.42
CA LEU A 88 -6.30 -3.60 -12.82
C LEU A 88 -6.65 -4.85 -12.00
N ILE A 89 -7.13 -4.65 -10.77
CA ILE A 89 -7.49 -5.73 -9.83
C ILE A 89 -8.90 -6.26 -10.05
N ARG A 90 -9.83 -5.38 -10.43
CA ARG A 90 -11.26 -5.71 -10.49
C ARG A 90 -11.53 -6.89 -11.43
N GLY A 91 -12.14 -7.96 -10.92
CA GLY A 91 -12.48 -9.15 -11.71
C GLY A 91 -11.27 -9.81 -12.39
N ILE A 92 -10.08 -9.69 -11.80
CA ILE A 92 -8.84 -10.27 -12.34
C ILE A 92 -8.91 -11.80 -12.44
N ASP A 93 -9.66 -12.44 -11.55
CA ASP A 93 -9.87 -13.90 -11.52
C ASP A 93 -10.50 -14.43 -12.82
N GLY A 94 -11.33 -13.64 -13.49
CA GLY A 94 -11.95 -13.99 -14.77
C GLY A 94 -11.24 -13.45 -16.01
N CYS A 95 -10.15 -12.68 -15.86
CA CYS A 95 -9.54 -11.96 -16.97
C CYS A 95 -8.05 -12.30 -17.14
N ARG A 96 -7.75 -13.22 -18.08
CA ARG A 96 -6.36 -13.61 -18.39
C ARG A 96 -5.47 -12.41 -18.75
N ALA A 97 -5.98 -11.44 -19.49
CA ALA A 97 -5.20 -10.25 -19.85
C ALA A 97 -4.77 -9.47 -18.60
N ARG A 98 -5.68 -9.23 -17.64
CA ARG A 98 -5.34 -8.57 -16.38
C ARG A 98 -4.35 -9.39 -15.55
N GLN A 99 -4.50 -10.71 -15.50
CA GLN A 99 -3.57 -11.61 -14.80
C GLN A 99 -2.14 -11.47 -15.35
N GLU A 100 -1.98 -11.52 -16.68
CA GLU A 100 -0.66 -11.40 -17.32
C GLU A 100 -0.04 -10.00 -17.11
N ILE A 101 -0.85 -8.94 -17.23
CA ILE A 101 -0.41 -7.56 -17.01
C ILE A 101 0.07 -7.39 -15.56
N VAL A 102 -0.75 -7.76 -14.58
CA VAL A 102 -0.42 -7.63 -13.15
C VAL A 102 0.78 -8.52 -12.81
N ALA A 103 0.87 -9.74 -13.34
CA ALA A 103 2.05 -10.58 -13.13
C ALA A 103 3.33 -9.99 -13.72
N GLY A 104 3.25 -9.34 -14.87
CA GLY A 104 4.37 -8.58 -15.46
C GLY A 104 4.82 -7.43 -14.57
N ILE A 105 3.85 -6.64 -14.08
CA ILE A 105 4.10 -5.52 -13.16
C ILE A 105 4.77 -6.02 -11.88
N VAL A 106 4.25 -7.07 -11.25
CA VAL A 106 4.79 -7.65 -10.01
C VAL A 106 6.22 -8.15 -10.21
N ARG A 107 6.51 -8.85 -11.32
CA ARG A 107 7.88 -9.28 -11.63
C ARG A 107 8.84 -8.11 -11.74
N MET A 108 8.43 -7.05 -12.42
CA MET A 108 9.23 -5.84 -12.59
C MET A 108 9.45 -5.12 -11.25
N ILE A 109 8.40 -4.88 -10.47
CA ILE A 109 8.47 -4.22 -9.15
C ILE A 109 9.42 -4.99 -8.21
N ASN A 110 9.30 -6.32 -8.16
CA ASN A 110 10.19 -7.15 -7.35
C ASN A 110 11.66 -7.07 -7.82
N ALA A 111 11.90 -7.00 -9.13
CA ALA A 111 13.26 -6.85 -9.68
C ALA A 111 13.89 -5.49 -9.32
N LEU A 112 13.06 -4.45 -9.08
CA LEU A 112 13.50 -3.14 -8.61
C LEU A 112 13.68 -3.07 -7.07
N GLY A 113 13.40 -4.16 -6.35
CA GLY A 113 13.48 -4.19 -4.88
C GLY A 113 12.34 -3.44 -4.19
N THR A 114 11.27 -3.12 -4.91
CA THR A 114 10.09 -2.42 -4.42
C THR A 114 9.03 -3.42 -3.97
N THR A 115 8.20 -3.06 -2.99
CA THR A 115 7.09 -3.90 -2.52
C THR A 115 5.78 -3.52 -3.21
N CYS A 116 4.97 -4.51 -3.58
CA CYS A 116 3.66 -4.29 -4.21
C CYS A 116 2.52 -4.40 -3.18
N ILE A 117 1.54 -3.49 -3.26
CA ILE A 117 0.22 -3.59 -2.62
C ILE A 117 -0.84 -3.65 -3.72
N ALA A 118 -1.76 -4.61 -3.69
CA ALA A 118 -2.94 -4.60 -4.55
C ALA A 118 -4.11 -3.88 -3.87
N GLU A 119 -4.70 -2.89 -4.53
CA GLU A 119 -5.81 -2.10 -3.98
C GLU A 119 -7.20 -2.53 -4.50
N GLY A 120 -8.22 -2.20 -3.71
CA GLY A 120 -9.62 -2.40 -4.09
C GLY A 120 -10.03 -3.87 -4.19
N VAL A 121 -9.41 -4.76 -3.42
CA VAL A 121 -9.80 -6.18 -3.37
C VAL A 121 -11.16 -6.34 -2.68
N GLU A 122 -12.14 -6.92 -3.37
CA GLU A 122 -13.50 -7.07 -2.84
C GLU A 122 -14.00 -8.52 -2.82
N THR A 123 -13.37 -9.43 -3.55
CA THR A 123 -13.79 -10.83 -3.60
C THR A 123 -12.67 -11.78 -3.23
N ALA A 124 -13.02 -12.90 -2.61
CA ALA A 124 -12.07 -13.97 -2.31
C ALA A 124 -11.42 -14.56 -3.59
N ALA A 125 -12.10 -14.48 -4.74
CA ALA A 125 -11.56 -14.92 -6.03
C ALA A 125 -10.44 -13.99 -6.53
N GLU A 126 -10.63 -12.68 -6.44
CA GLU A 126 -9.57 -11.68 -6.71
C GLU A 126 -8.37 -11.93 -5.79
N LEU A 127 -8.60 -12.04 -4.47
CA LEU A 127 -7.54 -12.28 -3.49
C LEU A 127 -6.73 -13.56 -3.79
N ARG A 128 -7.40 -14.68 -4.08
CA ARG A 128 -6.71 -15.93 -4.44
C ARG A 128 -5.86 -15.78 -5.71
N THR A 129 -6.37 -15.08 -6.71
CA THR A 129 -5.66 -14.84 -7.98
C THR A 129 -4.42 -13.98 -7.74
N LEU A 130 -4.54 -12.91 -6.95
CA LEU A 130 -3.40 -12.03 -6.61
C LEU A 130 -2.32 -12.77 -5.83
N ARG A 131 -2.70 -13.65 -4.90
CA ARG A 131 -1.75 -14.52 -4.17
C ARG A 131 -1.03 -15.47 -5.11
N ALA A 132 -1.74 -16.08 -6.06
CA ALA A 132 -1.14 -16.96 -7.07
C ALA A 132 -0.16 -16.21 -7.98
N ILE A 133 -0.39 -14.92 -8.23
CA ILE A 133 0.53 -14.02 -8.94
C ILE A 133 1.76 -13.64 -8.07
N GLY A 134 1.70 -13.85 -6.76
CA GLY A 134 2.79 -13.59 -5.81
C GLY A 134 2.66 -12.26 -5.04
N ILE A 135 1.48 -11.64 -5.05
CA ILE A 135 1.22 -10.43 -4.26
C ILE A 135 0.92 -10.82 -2.80
N VAL A 136 1.65 -10.21 -1.87
CA VAL A 136 1.57 -10.49 -0.43
C VAL A 136 0.74 -9.45 0.32
N LEU A 137 0.80 -8.18 -0.09
CA LEU A 137 0.08 -7.09 0.56
C LEU A 137 -1.16 -6.71 -0.26
N CYS A 138 -2.31 -6.64 0.41
CA CYS A 138 -3.58 -6.31 -0.22
C CYS A 138 -4.35 -5.31 0.67
N GLN A 139 -5.11 -4.44 0.02
CA GLN A 139 -6.05 -3.51 0.63
C GLN A 139 -7.39 -3.60 -0.11
N GLY A 140 -8.50 -3.61 0.63
CA GLY A 140 -9.83 -3.58 0.03
C GLY A 140 -10.94 -4.01 0.98
N TYR A 141 -12.19 -3.82 0.55
CA TYR A 141 -13.37 -4.08 1.39
C TYR A 141 -13.55 -5.53 1.78
N LEU A 142 -12.92 -6.47 1.07
CA LEU A 142 -12.87 -7.87 1.48
C LEU A 142 -12.20 -8.04 2.86
N LEU A 143 -11.18 -7.22 3.15
CA LEU A 143 -10.37 -7.33 4.36
C LEU A 143 -10.93 -6.47 5.48
N ALA A 144 -11.25 -5.21 5.16
CA ALA A 144 -11.88 -4.27 6.06
C ALA A 144 -12.37 -3.05 5.28
N ARG A 145 -13.54 -2.54 5.64
CA ARG A 145 -14.01 -1.23 5.16
C ARG A 145 -13.40 -0.11 6.01
N PRO A 146 -13.16 1.09 5.43
CA PRO A 146 -12.80 2.27 6.20
C PRO A 146 -13.78 2.50 7.34
N ALA A 147 -13.25 2.81 8.53
CA ALA A 147 -14.04 3.04 9.72
C ALA A 147 -13.75 4.43 10.28
N PHE A 148 -14.81 5.15 10.64
CA PHE A 148 -14.70 6.49 11.20
C PHE A 148 -14.07 6.44 12.61
N GLU A 149 -12.99 7.19 12.82
CA GLU A 149 -12.28 7.37 14.10
C GLU A 149 -11.83 6.08 14.82
N LYS A 150 -11.68 4.97 14.10
CA LYS A 150 -11.23 3.69 14.68
C LYS A 150 -10.47 2.84 13.68
N LEU A 151 -9.66 1.91 14.20
CA LEU A 151 -9.10 0.83 13.40
C LEU A 151 -10.19 -0.24 13.18
N PRO A 152 -10.55 -0.57 11.93
CA PRO A 152 -11.56 -1.58 11.67
C PRO A 152 -11.07 -2.97 12.10
N PRO A 153 -11.97 -3.86 12.57
CA PRO A 153 -11.63 -5.27 12.70
C PRO A 153 -11.35 -5.85 11.30
N LEU A 154 -10.42 -6.81 11.24
CA LEU A 154 -10.17 -7.56 10.01
C LEU A 154 -11.22 -8.65 9.84
N GLU A 155 -11.76 -8.76 8.63
CA GLU A 155 -12.68 -9.83 8.22
C GLU A 155 -11.85 -11.04 7.76
N PHE A 156 -11.61 -11.98 8.67
CA PHE A 156 -10.73 -13.12 8.40
C PHE A 156 -11.40 -14.27 7.64
N ASP A 157 -12.73 -14.26 7.52
CA ASP A 157 -13.50 -15.32 6.85
C ASP A 157 -13.23 -15.36 5.33
N CYS A 158 -12.60 -14.33 4.79
CA CYS A 158 -12.18 -14.28 3.39
C CYS A 158 -10.90 -15.06 3.08
N PHE A 159 -10.15 -15.52 4.10
CA PHE A 159 -8.94 -16.31 3.92
C PHE A 159 -9.29 -17.81 3.86
N PRO A 160 -9.03 -18.48 2.73
CA PRO A 160 -9.43 -19.88 2.54
C PRO A 160 -8.61 -20.87 3.41
N ASP A 161 -7.40 -20.50 3.85
CA ASP A 161 -6.56 -21.32 4.73
C ASP A 161 -6.11 -20.52 5.98
N ARG A 162 -5.94 -21.19 7.12
CA ARG A 162 -5.32 -20.61 8.32
C ARG A 162 -3.86 -20.21 8.10
N ALA A 163 -3.14 -20.88 7.20
CA ALA A 163 -1.80 -20.45 6.78
C ALA A 163 -1.81 -19.05 6.16
N ASP A 164 -2.95 -18.66 5.61
CA ASP A 164 -3.14 -17.40 4.89
C ASP A 164 -3.46 -16.22 5.79
N LEU A 165 -3.70 -16.45 7.08
CA LEU A 165 -3.97 -15.42 8.08
C LEU A 165 -2.70 -14.60 8.41
N PRO A 166 -2.84 -13.29 8.67
CA PRO A 166 -1.77 -12.46 9.23
C PRO A 166 -1.17 -13.12 10.48
N VAL A 167 0.15 -13.01 10.66
CA VAL A 167 0.88 -13.68 11.75
C VAL A 167 0.25 -13.39 13.13
N GLY A 168 -0.18 -12.15 13.39
CA GLY A 168 -0.85 -11.77 14.64
C GLY A 168 -2.22 -12.42 14.86
N ALA A 169 -2.97 -12.73 13.80
CA ALA A 169 -4.28 -13.36 13.86
C ALA A 169 -4.20 -14.87 14.19
N ARG A 170 -3.08 -15.52 13.84
CA ARG A 170 -2.81 -16.92 14.20
C ARG A 170 -2.62 -17.14 15.70
N LEU A 171 -2.17 -16.11 16.43
CA LEU A 171 -1.87 -16.18 17.86
C LEU A 171 -3.10 -15.92 18.77
N GLY A 172 -4.10 -15.18 18.30
CA GLY A 172 -5.25 -14.71 19.11
C GLY A 172 -6.39 -15.70 19.35
N MET A 173 -6.31 -16.94 18.84
CA MET A 173 -7.39 -17.95 18.92
C MET A 173 -7.08 -19.11 19.89
N ARG A 174 -6.09 -18.97 20.78
CA ARG A 174 -5.99 -19.84 21.97
C ARG A 174 -6.81 -19.21 23.08
N GLY A 175 -8.04 -19.69 23.24
CA GLY A 175 -8.93 -19.25 24.31
C GLY A 175 -8.29 -19.40 25.69
N GLN A 176 -8.03 -18.28 26.34
CA GLN A 176 -8.20 -18.16 27.78
C GLN A 176 -8.97 -16.86 28.04
N PRO A 177 -10.07 -16.91 28.81
CA PRO A 177 -10.82 -15.71 29.14
C PRO A 177 -9.91 -14.77 29.94
N ILE A 178 -9.91 -13.50 29.53
CA ILE A 178 -9.35 -12.41 30.33
C ILE A 178 -10.16 -12.41 31.64
N ALA A 179 -9.50 -12.75 32.74
CA ALA A 179 -10.12 -12.73 34.05
C ALA A 179 -10.56 -11.29 34.37
N ASP A 180 -11.82 -11.15 34.79
CA ASP A 180 -12.36 -9.86 35.23
C ASP A 180 -11.53 -9.28 36.38
N PRO A 181 -11.20 -7.98 36.34
CA PRO A 181 -10.49 -7.34 37.42
C PRO A 181 -11.39 -7.21 38.65
N LYS A 182 -10.92 -7.73 39.79
CA LYS A 182 -11.42 -7.39 41.13
C LYS A 182 -10.94 -6.02 41.55
#